data_AF-A0A9E3LL23-F1
#
_entry.id   AF-A0A9E3LL23-F1
#
_cell.length_a   1.000
_cell.length_b   1.000
_cell.length_c   1.000
_cell.angle_alpha   90.00
_cell.angle_beta   90.00
_cell.angle_gamma   90.00
#
_symmetry.space_group_name_H-M   'P 1'
#
loop_
_entity.id
_entity.type
_entity.pdbx_description
1 polymer ?
#
loop_
_entity_poly.entity_id
_entity_poly.type
_entity_poly.pdbx_seq_one_letter_code
_entity_poly.pdbx_strand_id
1 'polypeptide(L)' 'MGEDIEDVRFSRDDRQEYREKVKQCLAALRRMLDEGAFETRRKLIGVEVEFYVVDSDGCPMNINDELLDLIES' A
#
# COMPACT_ATOMS: atom_id res chain seq x y z
N MET A 1 2.64 -15.99 4.09
CA MET A 1 1.45 -15.21 3.71
C MET A 1 0.25 -15.63 4.52
N GLY A 2 -0.64 -14.67 4.81
CA GLY A 2 -1.80 -14.80 5.70
C GLY A 2 -1.42 -14.50 7.15
N GLU A 3 -1.38 -13.23 7.54
CA GLU A 3 -1.49 -12.91 8.97
C GLU A 3 -2.84 -13.44 9.45
N ASP A 4 -2.85 -14.20 10.54
CA ASP A 4 -4.09 -14.47 11.26
C ASP A 4 -4.65 -13.10 11.65
N ILE A 5 -5.68 -12.67 10.94
CA ILE A 5 -6.38 -11.43 11.27
C ILE A 5 -7.14 -11.72 12.56
N GLU A 6 -6.49 -11.45 13.68
CA GLU A 6 -7.15 -11.44 14.97
C GLU A 6 -8.36 -10.49 14.91
N ASP A 7 -9.40 -10.78 15.70
CA ASP A 7 -10.57 -9.91 15.82
C ASP A 7 -10.14 -8.60 16.52
N VAL A 8 -9.61 -7.65 15.74
CA VAL A 8 -8.99 -6.43 16.25
C VAL A 8 -10.06 -5.54 16.87
N ARG A 9 -10.08 -5.48 18.21
CA ARG A 9 -10.93 -4.56 18.96
C ARG A 9 -10.21 -3.23 19.16
N PHE A 10 -10.61 -2.22 18.41
CA PHE A 10 -10.08 -0.86 18.56
C PHE A 10 -10.58 -0.19 19.84
N SER A 11 -9.64 0.19 20.69
CA SER A 11 -9.85 1.05 21.85
C SER A 11 -10.15 2.49 21.44
N ARG A 12 -10.42 3.36 22.42
CA ARG A 12 -10.55 4.80 22.17
C ARG A 12 -9.22 5.44 21.79
N ASP A 13 -8.13 4.95 22.35
CA ASP A 13 -6.78 5.47 22.13
C ASP A 13 -6.32 5.12 20.71
N ASP A 14 -6.56 3.89 20.25
CA ASP A 14 -6.29 3.48 18.85
C ASP A 14 -7.01 4.40 17.85
N ARG A 15 -8.26 4.76 18.14
CA ARG A 15 -9.03 5.68 17.30
C ARG A 15 -8.47 7.09 17.34
N GLN A 16 -7.89 7.53 18.46
CA GLN A 16 -7.24 8.83 18.56
C GLN A 16 -5.94 8.85 17.76
N GLU A 17 -5.11 7.82 17.89
CA GLU A 17 -3.89 7.66 17.10
C GLU A 17 -4.19 7.60 15.60
N TYR A 18 -5.21 6.83 15.20
CA TYR A 18 -5.64 6.77 13.81
C TYR A 18 -6.07 8.14 13.27
N ARG A 19 -6.82 8.93 14.06
CA ARG A 19 -7.18 10.30 13.66
C ARG A 19 -5.96 11.18 13.46
N GLU A 20 -4.95 11.07 14.31
CA GLU A 20 -3.71 11.83 14.14
C GLU A 20 -2.95 11.38 12.88
N LYS A 21 -2.88 10.08 12.59
CA LYS A 21 -2.32 9.56 11.33
C LYS A 21 -3.04 10.12 10.10
N VAL A 22 -4.38 10.09 10.09
CA VAL A 22 -5.17 10.65 8.98
C VAL A 22 -4.91 12.15 8.82
N LYS A 23 -4.86 12.92 9.91
CA LYS A 23 -4.55 14.36 9.86
C LYS A 23 -3.15 14.61 9.28
N GLN A 24 -2.15 13.80 9.63
CA GLN A 24 -0.80 13.89 9.09
C GLN A 24 -0.78 13.62 7.57
N CYS A 25 -1.46 12.57 7.11
CA CYS A 25 -1.59 12.28 5.69
C CYS A 25 -2.27 13.43 4.93
N LEU A 26 -3.34 14.00 5.49
CA LEU A 26 -4.03 15.13 4.89
C LEU A 26 -3.16 16.39 4.85
N ALA A 27 -2.34 16.64 5.87
CA ALA A 27 -1.39 17.75 5.87
C ALA A 27 -0.32 17.57 4.78
N ALA A 28 0.20 16.36 4.60
CA ALA A 28 1.15 16.04 3.53
C ALA A 28 0.52 16.23 2.15
N LEU A 29 -0.69 15.67 1.92
CA LEU A 29 -1.41 15.84 0.67
C LEU A 29 -1.70 17.31 0.38
N ARG A 30 -2.14 18.07 1.39
CA ARG A 30 -2.41 19.50 1.25
C ARG A 30 -1.16 20.25 0.78
N ARG A 31 -0.02 19.99 1.42
CA ARG A 31 1.26 20.56 1.03
C ARG A 31 1.62 20.23 -0.43
N MET A 32 1.47 18.97 -0.85
CA MET A 32 1.75 18.56 -2.22
C MET A 32 0.87 19.28 -3.25
N LEU A 33 -0.41 19.50 -2.92
CA LEU A 33 -1.32 20.27 -3.78
C LEU A 33 -0.93 21.74 -3.85
N ASP A 34 -0.65 22.38 -2.71
CA ASP A 34 -0.26 23.79 -2.64
C ASP A 34 1.10 24.05 -3.34
N GLU A 35 2.03 23.09 -3.28
CA GLU A 35 3.34 23.13 -3.95
C GLU A 35 3.27 22.73 -5.44
N GLY A 36 2.10 22.34 -5.96
CA GLY A 36 1.94 21.96 -7.36
C GLY A 36 2.67 20.67 -7.75
N ALA A 37 2.79 19.72 -6.82
CA ALA A 37 3.56 18.48 -7.00
C ALA A 37 2.97 17.50 -8.03
N PHE A 38 1.76 17.75 -8.54
CA PHE A 38 1.06 16.88 -9.49
C PHE A 38 1.03 17.47 -10.91
N GLU A 39 1.23 16.61 -11.91
CA GLU A 39 1.08 16.96 -13.33
C GLU A 39 -0.39 17.25 -13.67
N THR A 40 -0.65 18.36 -14.37
CA THR A 40 -2.03 18.83 -14.67
C THR A 40 -2.30 19.03 -16.17
N ARG A 41 -1.28 18.93 -17.03
CA ARG A 41 -1.38 19.25 -18.47
C ARG A 41 -1.42 18.01 -19.35
N ARG A 42 -0.67 16.97 -18.99
CA ARG A 42 -0.59 15.73 -19.77
C ARG A 42 -1.72 14.78 -19.37
N LYS A 43 -2.33 14.13 -20.36
CA LYS A 43 -3.23 12.99 -20.12
C LYS A 43 -2.34 11.78 -19.83
N LEU A 44 -2.40 11.27 -18.60
CA LEU A 44 -1.67 10.08 -18.16
C LEU A 44 -2.68 8.97 -17.84
N ILE A 45 -2.26 7.72 -18.04
CA ILE A 45 -2.97 6.53 -17.59
C ILE A 45 -2.02 5.78 -16.66
N GLY A 46 -2.45 5.55 -15.43
CA GLY A 46 -1.79 4.63 -14.50
C GLY A 46 -2.39 3.24 -14.64
N VAL A 47 -1.55 2.21 -14.63
CA VAL A 47 -1.98 0.80 -14.63
C VAL A 47 -1.23 0.11 -13.53
N GLU A 48 -1.97 -0.62 -12.69
CA GLU A 48 -1.43 -1.48 -11.65
C GLU A 48 -1.83 -2.92 -11.97
N VAL A 49 -0.91 -3.85 -11.73
CA VAL A 49 -1.11 -5.28 -11.96
C VAL A 49 -0.66 -6.03 -10.72
N GLU A 50 -1.51 -6.92 -10.24
CA GLU A 50 -1.22 -7.81 -9.12
C GLU A 50 -1.05 -9.23 -9.65
N PHE A 51 -0.07 -9.95 -9.10
CA PHE A 51 0.22 -11.33 -9.49
C PHE A 51 0.18 -12.23 -8.26
N TYR A 52 -0.33 -13.45 -8.46
CA TYR A 52 -0.19 -14.53 -7.51
C TYR A 52 0.99 -15.41 -7.93
N VAL A 53 1.92 -15.63 -7.01
CA VAL A 53 3.02 -16.58 -7.22
C VAL A 53 2.54 -17.96 -6.81
N VAL A 54 2.51 -18.88 -7.77
CA VAL A 54 2.00 -20.24 -7.57
C VAL A 54 2.93 -21.27 -8.20
N ASP A 55 2.93 -22.48 -7.65
CA ASP A 55 3.65 -23.61 -8.21
C ASP A 55 2.88 -24.24 -9.39
N SER A 56 3.42 -25.32 -9.96
CA SER A 56 2.81 -26.05 -11.08
C SER A 56 1.46 -26.69 -10.76
N ASP A 57 1.18 -26.92 -9.48
CA ASP A 57 -0.08 -27.49 -8.99
C ASP A 57 -1.09 -26.37 -8.62
N GLY A 58 -0.69 -25.11 -8.75
CA GLY A 58 -1.52 -23.94 -8.45
C GLY A 58 -1.54 -23.55 -6.97
N CYS A 59 -0.64 -24.11 -6.14
CA CYS A 59 -0.55 -23.75 -4.74
C CYS A 59 0.22 -22.44 -4.54
N PRO A 60 -0.18 -21.57 -3.60
CA PRO A 60 0.54 -20.34 -3.31
C PRO A 60 1.99 -20.60 -2.90
N MET A 61 2.92 -19.89 -3.53
CA MET A 61 4.33 -19.89 -3.15
C MET A 61 4.66 -18.65 -2.33
N ASN A 62 5.25 -18.84 -1.15
CA ASN A 62 5.67 -17.75 -0.27
C ASN A 62 7.10 -17.28 -0.61
N ILE A 63 7.34 -16.92 -1.86
CA ILE A 63 8.67 -16.53 -2.38
C ILE A 63 8.71 -15.06 -2.82
N ASN A 64 7.84 -14.21 -2.27
CA ASN A 64 7.69 -12.83 -2.70
C ASN A 64 9.00 -12.04 -2.59
N ASP A 65 9.71 -12.16 -1.46
CA ASP A 65 10.97 -11.43 -1.23
C ASP A 65 12.06 -11.87 -2.23
N GLU A 66 12.22 -13.19 -2.40
CA GLU A 66 13.18 -13.79 -3.34
C GLU A 66 12.85 -13.43 -4.80
N LEU A 67 11.57 -13.40 -5.15
CA LEU A 67 11.10 -13.00 -6.48
C LEU A 67 11.33 -11.52 -6.75
N LEU A 68 11.13 -10.66 -5.74
CA LEU A 68 11.41 -9.22 -5.85
C LEU A 68 12.90 -8.96 -6.04
N ASP A 69 13.77 -9.63 -5.27
CA ASP A 69 15.23 -9.53 -5.43
C ASP A 69 15.70 -9.89 -6.86
N LEU A 70 15.02 -10.83 -7.53
CA LEU A 70 15.32 -11.23 -8.91
C LEU A 70 14.78 -10.26 -9.97
N ILE A 71 13.68 -9.54 -9.69
CA ILE A 71 13.06 -8.60 -10.63
C ILE A 71 13.73 -7.22 -10.55
N GLU A 72 14.25 -6.84 -9.38
CA GLU A 72 14.86 -5.52 -9.15
C GLU A 72 16.33 -5.42 -9.64
N SER A 73 16.95 -6.51 -10.11
CA SER A 73 18.31 -6.54 -10.69
C SER A 73 18.33 -6.28 -12.20
#